data_AF-A0A356ZAT9-F1
#
_entry.id   AF-A0A356ZAT9-F1
#
_cell.length_a   1.000
_cell.length_b   1.000
_cell.length_c   1.000
_cell.angle_alpha   90.00
_cell.angle_beta   90.00
_cell.angle_gamma   90.00
#
_symmetry.space_group_name_H-M   'P 1'
#
loop_
_entity.id
_entity.type
_entity.pdbx_description
1 polymer ?
#
loop_
_entity_poly.entity_id
_entity_poly.type
_entity_poly.pdbx_seq_one_letter_code
_entity_poly.pdbx_strand_id
1 'polypeptide(L)' 'MSNNLKRFLYIALGGLIGASLYGIGQYLITGHTDIEYQVTFTITWLIGGAIGYLILIKMIDL' A
#
# COMPACT_ATOMS: atom_id res chain seq x y z
N MET A 1 -9.22 -14.57 -13.21
CA MET A 1 -8.37 -13.53 -12.57
C MET A 1 -7.00 -13.60 -13.23
N SER A 2 -6.57 -12.61 -14.02
CA SER A 2 -5.25 -12.67 -14.69
C SER A 2 -4.12 -12.71 -13.64
N ASN A 3 -2.99 -13.35 -13.96
CA ASN A 3 -1.84 -13.43 -13.04
C ASN A 3 -1.34 -12.05 -12.58
N ASN A 4 -1.51 -11.04 -13.44
CA ASN A 4 -1.16 -9.67 -13.14
C ASN A 4 -2.06 -9.11 -12.02
N LEU A 5 -3.38 -9.29 -12.11
CA LEU A 5 -4.31 -8.81 -11.08
C LEU A 5 -4.01 -9.43 -9.71
N LYS A 6 -3.63 -10.72 -9.66
CA LYS A 6 -3.17 -11.35 -8.41
C LYS A 6 -1.90 -10.67 -7.86
N ARG A 7 -0.91 -10.38 -8.71
CA ARG A 7 0.31 -9.65 -8.31
C ARG A 7 0.00 -8.27 -7.75
N PHE A 8 -0.91 -7.52 -8.38
CA PHE A 8 -1.34 -6.23 -7.85
C PHE A 8 -1.94 -6.35 -6.45
N LEU A 9 -2.84 -7.32 -6.25
CA LEU A 9 -3.47 -7.55 -4.96
C LEU A 9 -2.46 -7.91 -3.86
N TYR A 10 -1.43 -8.69 -4.18
CA TYR A 10 -0.34 -8.99 -3.23
C TYR A 10 0.48 -7.76 -2.87
N ILE A 11 0.77 -6.91 -3.85
CA ILE A 11 1.46 -5.63 -3.63
C ILE A 11 0.60 -4.74 -2.71
N ALA A 12 -0.67 -4.55 -3.07
CA ALA A 12 -1.63 -3.77 -2.27
C ALA A 12 -1.79 -4.30 -0.83
N LEU A 13 -1.85 -5.62 -0.65
CA LEU A 13 -1.87 -6.25 0.67
C LEU A 13 -0.62 -5.93 1.48
N GLY A 14 0.57 -6.00 0.86
CA GLY A 14 1.83 -5.64 1.53
C GLY A 14 1.83 -4.19 2.02
N GLY A 15 1.34 -3.26 1.20
CA GLY A 15 1.17 -1.86 1.58
C GLY A 15 0.20 -1.66 2.74
N LEU A 16 -0.94 -2.36 2.70
CA LEU A 16 -1.96 -2.29 3.75
C LEU A 16 -1.43 -2.81 5.09
N ILE A 17 -0.71 -3.93 5.08
CA ILE A 17 -0.07 -4.51 6.27
C ILE A 17 0.95 -3.51 6.85
N GLY A 18 1.77 -2.88 6.00
CA GLY A 18 2.72 -1.85 6.42
C GLY A 18 2.05 -0.65 7.10
N ALA A 19 0.97 -0.13 6.51
CA ALA A 19 0.20 0.98 7.07
C ALA A 19 -0.46 0.62 8.41
N SER A 20 -0.98 -0.61 8.55
CA SER A 20 -1.54 -1.10 9.80
C SER A 20 -0.47 -1.24 10.88
N LEU A 21 0.67 -1.85 10.57
CA LEU A 21 1.80 -2.01 11.50
C LEU A 21 2.35 -0.65 11.96
N TYR A 22 2.45 0.32 11.05
CA TYR A 22 2.88 1.67 11.39
C TYR A 22 1.93 2.32 12.39
N GLY A 23 0.62 2.28 12.15
CA GLY A 23 -0.36 2.86 13.07
C GLY A 23 -0.40 2.17 14.43
N ILE A 24 -0.29 0.83 14.45
CA ILE A 24 -0.17 0.06 15.71
C ILE A 24 1.09 0.48 16.46
N GLY A 25 2.23 0.60 15.77
CA GLY A 25 3.49 1.03 16.37
C GLY A 25 3.42 2.44 16.95
N GLN A 26 2.83 3.38 16.22
CA GLN A 26 2.57 4.73 16.70
C GLN A 26 1.71 4.73 17.97
N TYR A 27 0.58 4.02 17.93
CA TYR A 27 -0.32 3.91 19.08
C TYR A 27 0.36 3.32 20.32
N LEU A 28 1.21 2.30 20.16
CA LEU A 28 1.98 1.71 21.25
C LEU A 28 2.99 2.68 21.88
N ILE A 29 3.60 3.55 21.08
CA ILE A 29 4.64 4.49 21.55
C ILE A 29 4.01 5.74 22.18
N THR A 30 2.95 6.27 21.57
CA THR A 30 2.41 7.59 21.92
C THR A 30 1.06 7.51 22.64
N GLY A 31 0.42 6.35 22.67
CA GLY A 31 -0.95 6.17 23.17
C GLY A 31 -2.02 6.78 22.24
N HIS A 32 -1.62 7.29 21.07
CA HIS A 32 -2.49 8.00 20.14
C HIS A 32 -2.22 7.55 18.71
N THR A 33 -3.28 7.44 17.90
CA THR A 33 -3.16 7.16 16.47
C THR A 33 -3.47 8.41 15.70
N ASP A 34 -2.48 8.93 14.97
CA ASP A 34 -2.69 9.99 13.98
C ASP A 34 -3.39 9.39 12.75
N ILE A 35 -4.72 9.42 12.80
CA ILE A 35 -5.59 8.86 11.76
C ILE A 35 -5.42 9.62 10.44
N GLU A 36 -5.19 10.93 10.49
CA GLU A 36 -5.01 11.76 9.29
C GLU A 36 -3.75 11.34 8.53
N TYR A 37 -2.64 11.18 9.25
CA TYR A 37 -1.41 10.67 8.67
C TYR A 37 -1.60 9.25 8.12
N GLN A 38 -2.25 8.37 8.88
CA GLN A 38 -2.41 6.96 8.49
C GLN A 38 -3.28 6.81 7.23
N VAL A 39 -4.36 7.57 7.13
CA VAL A 39 -5.23 7.62 5.95
C VAL A 39 -4.48 8.19 4.76
N THR A 40 -3.79 9.32 4.94
CA THR A 40 -3.02 9.97 3.87
C THR A 40 -1.95 9.04 3.31
N PHE A 41 -1.16 8.41 4.20
CA PHE A 41 -0.15 7.42 3.81
C PHE A 41 -0.76 6.26 3.02
N THR A 42 -1.89 5.72 3.49
CA THR A 42 -2.57 4.59 2.84
C THR A 42 -3.03 4.96 1.42
N ILE A 43 -3.62 6.15 1.25
CA ILE A 43 -4.06 6.65 -0.06
C ILE A 43 -2.86 6.86 -0.99
N THR A 44 -1.82 7.55 -0.52
CA THR A 44 -0.59 7.78 -1.31
C THR A 44 0.04 6.47 -1.74
N TRP A 45 0.08 5.49 -0.84
CA TRP A 45 0.61 4.17 -1.13
C TRP A 45 -0.22 3.46 -2.21
N LEU A 46 -1.55 3.45 -2.11
CA LEU A 46 -2.43 2.80 -3.09
C LEU A 46 -2.31 3.42 -4.48
N ILE A 47 -2.27 4.75 -4.57
CA ILE A 47 -2.10 5.47 -5.84
C ILE A 47 -0.72 5.18 -6.43
N GLY A 48 0.34 5.33 -5.64
CA GLY A 48 1.71 5.06 -6.08
C GLY A 48 1.91 3.60 -6.50
N GLY A 49 1.37 2.66 -5.74
CA GLY A 49 1.38 1.23 -6.05
C GLY A 49 0.63 0.89 -7.32
N ALA A 50 -0.51 1.52 -7.58
CA ALA A 50 -1.25 1.36 -8.83
C ALA A 50 -0.46 1.89 -10.03
N ILE A 51 0.13 3.08 -9.93
CA ILE A 51 0.97 3.65 -10.99
C ILE A 51 2.18 2.76 -11.27
N GLY A 52 2.92 2.36 -10.22
CA GLY A 52 4.08 1.50 -10.34
C GLY A 52 3.75 0.14 -10.96
N TYR A 53 2.61 -0.46 -10.58
CA TYR A 53 2.13 -1.69 -11.17
C TYR A 53 1.76 -1.55 -12.66
N LEU A 54 1.11 -0.46 -13.05
CA LEU A 54 0.79 -0.18 -14.45
C LEU A 54 2.05 0.00 -15.30
N ILE A 55 3.07 0.68 -14.78
CA ILE A 55 4.39 0.82 -15.43
C ILE A 55 5.03 -0.57 -15.60
N LEU A 56 5.06 -1.37 -14.53
CA LEU A 56 5.68 -2.69 -14.54
C LEU A 56 5.05 -3.62 -15.58
N ILE A 57 3.72 -3.65 -15.68
CA ILE A 57 3.03 -4.42 -16.73
C ILE A 57 3.46 -3.93 -18.11
N LYS A 58 3.40 -2.61 -18.33
CA LYS A 58 3.70 -2.02 -19.63
C LYS A 58 5.15 -2.29 -20.07
N MET A 59 6.09 -2.44 -19.13
CA MET A 59 7.47 -2.81 -19.42
C MET A 59 7.67 -4.32 -19.66
N ILE A 60 6.86 -5.17 -19.04
CA ILE A 60 6.94 -6.64 -19.22
C ILE A 60 6.26 -7.09 -20.52
N ASP A 61 5.23 -6.36 -20.97
CA ASP A 61 4.56 -6.60 -22.26
C ASP A 61 5.34 -6.05 -23.48
N LEU A 62 6.50 -5.39 -23.27
CA LEU A 62 7.39 -4.83 -24.32
C LEU A 62 8.62 -5.72 -24.55
#